data_AF-Q53931-F1
#
_entry.id   AF-Q53931-F1
#
_cell.length_a   1.000
_cell.length_b   1.000
_cell.length_c   1.000
_cell.angle_alpha   90.00
_cell.angle_beta   90.00
_cell.angle_gamma   90.00
#
_symmetry.space_group_name_H-M   'P 1'
#
loop_
_entity.id
_entity.type
_entity.pdbx_description
1 polymer ?
#
loop_
_entity_poly.entity_id
_entity_poly.type
_entity_poly.pdbx_seq_one_letter_code
_entity_poly.pdbx_strand_id
1 'polypeptide(L)'
;MTEGAGHRDGELPDDLTTAEAGMWQAFRNGSVYDLSSGDALVDDPHGGHPWGPERTVRARVVCWLLLDGPPALAGRVSSLQLVGVRISDTMDLAGGTVVPYVELRRCRFEREVLLPETRFTTVRLVDCAVPRLEAARLHTEGDLHLPRSRFPGGIRLTDAQIGTDLLLNQAIVHRDRSGRSIAADGMTVGQDLQPRCWSRTAR
;
A
#
# COMPACT_ATOMS: atom_id res chain seq x y z
N MET A 1 0.89 7.38 44.58
CA MET A 1 1.28 8.33 43.53
C MET A 1 2.11 7.56 42.53
N THR A 2 1.45 7.01 41.52
CA THR A 2 2.11 6.30 40.41
C THR A 2 2.21 7.28 39.27
N GLU A 3 3.43 7.80 39.05
CA GLU A 3 3.77 8.63 37.91
C GLU A 3 3.42 7.91 36.61
N GLY A 4 2.59 8.56 35.80
CA GLY A 4 2.18 8.08 34.50
C GLY A 4 3.39 7.99 33.58
N ALA A 5 3.52 6.84 32.92
CA ALA A 5 4.41 6.69 31.78
C ALA A 5 3.99 7.73 30.72
N GLY A 6 4.80 8.76 30.54
CA GLY A 6 4.61 9.78 29.52
C GLY A 6 4.55 9.12 28.15
N HIS A 7 3.40 9.24 27.51
CA HIS A 7 3.19 9.02 26.10
C HIS A 7 4.22 9.87 25.34
N ARG A 8 5.14 9.26 24.59
CA ARG A 8 6.04 10.01 23.71
C ARG A 8 5.23 10.53 22.53
N ASP A 9 4.76 11.75 22.66
CA ASP A 9 3.95 12.51 21.71
C ASP A 9 4.64 12.67 20.34
N GLY A 10 4.45 11.71 19.43
CA GLY A 10 4.80 11.85 18.01
C GLY A 10 6.25 12.20 17.70
N GLU A 11 7.18 11.91 18.62
CA GLU A 11 8.61 12.11 18.46
C GLU A 11 9.13 11.23 17.31
N LEU A 12 9.96 11.82 16.45
CA LEU A 12 10.56 11.10 15.33
C LEU A 12 11.53 10.05 15.89
N PRO A 13 11.42 8.77 15.48
CA PRO A 13 12.41 7.76 15.84
C PRO A 13 13.80 8.13 15.32
N ASP A 14 14.83 7.91 16.13
CA ASP A 14 16.22 8.35 15.83
C ASP A 14 16.87 7.61 14.64
N ASP A 15 16.32 6.47 14.21
CA ASP A 15 16.87 5.63 13.15
C ASP A 15 16.20 5.82 11.78
N LEU A 16 15.36 6.84 11.61
CA LEU A 16 14.69 7.12 10.34
C LEU A 16 15.63 7.80 9.32
N THR A 17 15.52 7.37 8.06
CA THR A 17 16.13 8.10 6.95
C THR A 17 15.42 9.44 6.71
N THR A 18 16.02 10.35 5.95
CA THR A 18 15.36 11.60 5.53
C THR A 18 14.02 11.35 4.84
N ALA A 19 13.96 10.33 3.98
CA ALA A 19 12.72 9.96 3.28
C ALA A 19 11.63 9.50 4.27
N GLU A 20 12.01 8.67 5.25
CA GLU A 20 11.10 8.14 6.26
C GLU A 20 10.65 9.21 7.26
N ALA A 21 11.53 10.10 7.68
CA ALA A 21 11.19 11.22 8.56
C ALA A 21 10.20 12.18 7.87
N GLY A 22 10.40 12.46 6.58
CA GLY A 22 9.44 13.25 5.79
C GLY A 22 8.08 12.55 5.66
N MET A 23 8.09 11.24 5.41
CA MET A 23 6.87 10.42 5.38
C MET A 23 6.12 10.46 6.72
N TRP A 24 6.83 10.36 7.83
CA TRP A 24 6.26 10.44 9.19
C TRP A 24 5.54 11.76 9.44
N GLN A 25 6.17 12.88 9.06
CA GLN A 25 5.56 14.21 9.20
C GLN A 25 4.35 14.38 8.29
N ALA A 26 4.44 13.93 7.04
CA ALA A 26 3.32 13.97 6.10
C ALA A 26 2.13 13.13 6.58
N PHE A 27 2.39 11.97 7.19
CA PHE A 27 1.36 11.13 7.79
C PHE A 27 0.59 11.86 8.88
N ARG A 28 1.30 12.51 9.81
CA ARG A 28 0.69 13.29 10.91
C ARG A 28 -0.10 14.50 10.41
N ASN A 29 0.36 15.12 9.32
CA ASN A 29 -0.31 16.26 8.71
C ASN A 29 -1.51 15.87 7.83
N GLY A 30 -1.59 14.60 7.40
CA GLY A 30 -2.60 14.13 6.46
C GLY A 30 -2.40 14.68 5.05
N SER A 31 -1.14 14.82 4.61
CA SER A 31 -0.79 15.39 3.32
C SER A 31 -0.08 14.39 2.43
N VAL A 32 -0.20 14.60 1.12
CA VAL A 32 0.55 13.85 0.11
C VAL A 32 2.06 14.08 0.29
N TYR A 33 2.81 12.98 0.34
CA TYR A 33 4.26 12.98 0.33
C TYR A 33 4.77 12.49 -1.02
N ASP A 34 5.30 13.41 -1.82
CA ASP A 34 5.76 13.16 -3.18
C ASP A 34 7.29 13.21 -3.25
N LEU A 35 7.89 12.09 -3.66
CA LEU A 35 9.33 11.95 -3.89
C LEU A 35 9.67 11.76 -5.38
N SER A 36 8.73 12.07 -6.28
CA SER A 36 8.95 12.05 -7.72
C SER A 36 9.86 13.20 -8.18
N SER A 37 10.65 12.96 -9.23
CA SER A 37 11.58 13.96 -9.79
C SER A 37 10.90 14.91 -10.78
N GLY A 38 9.71 14.55 -11.26
CA GLY A 38 8.97 15.27 -12.32
C GLY A 38 9.29 14.79 -13.73
N ASP A 39 10.28 13.90 -13.88
CA ASP A 39 10.60 13.25 -15.15
C ASP A 39 9.87 11.91 -15.25
N ALA A 40 8.92 11.81 -16.18
CA ALA A 40 8.09 10.62 -16.36
C ALA A 40 8.88 9.32 -16.65
N LEU A 41 10.04 9.41 -17.28
CA LEU A 41 10.89 8.25 -17.57
C LEU A 41 11.58 7.74 -16.30
N VAL A 42 12.08 8.67 -15.48
CA VAL A 42 12.75 8.37 -14.20
C VAL A 42 11.73 7.92 -13.15
N ASP A 43 10.54 8.52 -13.17
CA ASP A 43 9.44 8.28 -12.25
C ASP A 43 8.58 7.07 -12.61
N ASP A 44 8.87 6.35 -13.70
CA ASP A 44 8.12 5.15 -14.08
C ASP A 44 8.33 4.03 -13.04
N PRO A 45 7.30 3.66 -12.24
CA PRO A 45 7.41 2.58 -11.26
C PRO A 45 7.64 1.22 -11.93
N HIS A 46 7.24 1.06 -13.18
CA HIS A 46 7.38 -0.17 -13.96
C HIS A 46 8.63 -0.17 -14.86
N GLY A 47 9.36 0.94 -14.88
CA GLY A 47 10.58 1.13 -15.66
C GLY A 47 11.81 0.52 -15.00
N GLY A 48 12.93 0.51 -15.75
CA GLY A 48 14.20 -0.02 -15.28
C GLY A 48 15.07 0.97 -14.50
N HIS A 49 14.69 2.26 -14.41
CA HIS A 49 15.49 3.26 -13.73
C HIS A 49 15.64 2.91 -12.24
N PRO A 50 16.87 2.89 -11.70
CA PRO A 50 17.08 2.63 -10.29
C PRO A 50 16.58 3.81 -9.45
N TRP A 51 15.84 3.52 -8.37
CA TRP A 51 15.46 4.52 -7.36
C TRP A 51 16.37 4.36 -6.14
N GLY A 52 17.03 5.45 -5.77
CA GLY A 52 18.02 5.49 -4.71
C GLY A 52 17.42 5.63 -3.31
N PRO A 53 18.27 5.74 -2.27
CA PRO A 53 17.85 5.85 -0.88
C PRO A 53 16.99 7.10 -0.61
N GLU A 54 17.14 8.16 -1.40
CA GLU A 54 16.36 9.40 -1.31
C GLU A 54 14.86 9.21 -1.59
N ARG A 55 14.49 8.13 -2.27
CA ARG A 55 13.09 7.75 -2.55
C ARG A 55 12.68 6.46 -1.84
N THR A 56 13.55 5.89 -1.00
CA THR A 56 13.35 4.58 -0.39
C THR A 56 12.91 4.71 1.05
N VAL A 57 11.82 4.04 1.40
CA VAL A 57 11.35 3.84 2.77
C VAL A 57 11.29 2.36 3.08
N ARG A 58 11.62 1.97 4.31
CA ARG A 58 11.52 0.58 4.74
C ARG A 58 10.06 0.21 4.98
N ALA A 59 9.63 -0.96 4.50
CA ALA A 59 8.28 -1.47 4.70
C ALA A 59 7.91 -1.52 6.19
N ARG A 60 8.85 -1.86 7.07
CA ARG A 60 8.63 -1.87 8.53
C ARG A 60 8.15 -0.51 9.08
N VAL A 61 8.64 0.60 8.54
CA VAL A 61 8.27 1.96 8.98
C VAL A 61 6.89 2.32 8.44
N VAL A 62 6.57 1.90 7.22
CA VAL A 62 5.22 2.00 6.67
C VAL A 62 4.22 1.21 7.53
N CYS A 63 4.53 -0.04 7.86
CA CYS A 63 3.67 -0.87 8.71
C CYS A 63 3.49 -0.25 10.10
N TRP A 64 4.55 0.32 10.67
CA TRP A 64 4.46 1.02 11.94
C TRP A 64 3.46 2.19 11.88
N LEU A 65 3.57 3.08 10.88
CA LEU A 65 2.61 4.18 10.73
C LEU A 65 1.16 3.71 10.58
N LEU A 66 0.94 2.56 9.93
CA LEU A 66 -0.40 2.04 9.66
C LEU A 66 -1.02 1.29 10.85
N LEU A 67 -0.21 0.68 11.71
CA LEU A 67 -0.67 -0.15 12.83
C LEU A 67 -0.60 0.56 14.19
N ASP A 68 0.42 1.39 14.40
CA ASP A 68 0.69 2.10 15.66
C ASP A 68 1.35 3.46 15.38
N GLY A 69 0.75 4.21 14.44
CA GLY A 69 1.26 5.50 14.02
C GLY A 69 1.08 6.61 15.07
N PRO A 70 1.89 7.68 15.00
CA PRO A 70 1.74 8.85 15.85
C PRO A 70 0.40 9.55 15.64
N PRO A 71 -0.13 10.28 16.63
CA PRO A 71 -1.34 11.05 16.46
C PRO A 71 -1.18 12.16 15.41
N ALA A 72 -2.29 12.46 14.74
CA ALA A 72 -2.37 13.58 13.81
C ALA A 72 -2.05 14.91 14.51
N LEU A 73 -1.58 15.90 13.73
CA LEU A 73 -1.43 17.26 14.23
C LEU A 73 -2.81 17.87 14.57
N ALA A 74 -2.83 18.89 15.44
CA ALA A 74 -4.06 19.56 15.84
C ALA A 74 -4.86 20.04 14.61
N GLY A 75 -6.13 19.64 14.53
CA GLY A 75 -7.02 19.98 13.40
C GLY A 75 -6.73 19.21 12.11
N ARG A 76 -5.92 18.14 12.15
CA ARG A 76 -5.62 17.27 11.01
C ARG A 76 -6.13 15.84 11.24
N VAL A 77 -6.18 15.07 10.17
CA VAL A 77 -6.46 13.63 10.18
C VAL A 77 -5.23 12.92 9.63
N SER A 78 -4.78 11.87 10.30
CA SER A 78 -3.63 11.09 9.83
C SER A 78 -3.99 10.27 8.60
N SER A 79 -3.14 10.32 7.58
CA SER A 79 -3.31 9.53 6.36
C SER A 79 -1.97 9.20 5.72
N LEU A 80 -1.85 8.00 5.15
CA LEU A 80 -0.66 7.62 4.38
C LEU A 80 -0.92 7.85 2.89
N GLN A 81 -0.38 8.95 2.36
CA GLN A 81 -0.51 9.31 0.95
C GLN A 81 0.86 9.47 0.32
N LEU A 82 1.33 8.47 -0.44
CA LEU A 82 2.68 8.45 -1.00
C LEU A 82 2.66 8.51 -2.52
N VAL A 83 3.62 9.25 -3.09
CA VAL A 83 3.81 9.35 -4.54
C VAL A 83 5.28 9.12 -4.90
N GLY A 84 5.52 8.20 -5.84
CA GLY A 84 6.88 7.99 -6.35
C GLY A 84 7.83 7.37 -5.32
N VAL A 85 7.33 6.58 -4.37
CA VAL A 85 8.14 6.01 -3.29
C VAL A 85 8.53 4.55 -3.61
N ARG A 86 9.79 4.20 -3.34
CA ARG A 86 10.26 2.81 -3.28
C ARG A 86 10.06 2.27 -1.87
N ILE A 87 9.35 1.16 -1.74
CA ILE A 87 9.18 0.46 -0.47
C ILE A 87 10.12 -0.75 -0.47
N SER A 88 11.14 -0.71 0.40
CA SER A 88 12.06 -1.84 0.59
C SER A 88 11.44 -2.88 1.51
N ASP A 89 11.88 -4.13 1.36
CA ASP A 89 11.44 -5.27 2.19
C ASP A 89 9.95 -5.63 2.00
N THR A 90 9.52 -6.70 2.68
CA THR A 90 8.14 -7.19 2.65
C THR A 90 7.26 -6.29 3.51
N MET A 91 6.15 -5.82 2.94
CA MET A 91 5.14 -5.06 3.67
C MET A 91 4.12 -6.03 4.25
N ASP A 92 4.28 -6.33 5.54
CA ASP A 92 3.44 -7.27 6.27
C ASP A 92 2.50 -6.55 7.26
N LEU A 93 1.21 -6.67 7.01
CA LEU A 93 0.11 -6.15 7.82
C LEU A 93 -0.86 -7.26 8.24
N ALA A 94 -0.44 -8.52 8.16
CA ALA A 94 -1.28 -9.68 8.43
C ALA A 94 -1.98 -9.57 9.80
N GLY A 95 -3.30 -9.81 9.82
CA GLY A 95 -4.13 -9.74 11.03
C GLY A 95 -4.30 -8.34 11.65
N GLY A 96 -3.70 -7.31 11.05
CA GLY A 96 -3.75 -5.93 11.53
C GLY A 96 -5.08 -5.22 11.27
N THR A 97 -5.27 -4.08 11.92
CA THR A 97 -6.38 -3.16 11.61
C THR A 97 -5.81 -1.79 11.28
N VAL A 98 -6.02 -1.35 10.05
CA VAL A 98 -5.52 -0.08 9.50
C VAL A 98 -6.68 0.88 9.37
N VAL A 99 -6.74 1.83 10.30
CA VAL A 99 -7.75 2.89 10.33
C VAL A 99 -7.41 4.06 9.40
N PRO A 100 -6.14 4.54 9.32
CA PRO A 100 -5.80 5.67 8.46
C PRO A 100 -6.11 5.39 6.99
N TYR A 101 -6.46 6.44 6.25
CA TYR A 101 -6.62 6.36 4.80
C TYR A 101 -5.27 6.04 4.13
N VAL A 102 -5.26 5.08 3.19
CA VAL A 102 -4.04 4.65 2.49
C VAL A 102 -4.17 4.83 0.98
N GLU A 103 -3.29 5.66 0.42
CA GLU A 103 -3.15 5.87 -1.02
C GLU A 103 -1.68 5.89 -1.43
N LEU A 104 -1.30 4.95 -2.29
CA LEU A 104 0.03 4.83 -2.88
C LEU A 104 -0.11 5.02 -4.38
N ARG A 105 0.61 5.99 -4.94
CA ARG A 105 0.57 6.34 -6.36
C ARG A 105 1.94 6.24 -6.96
N ARG A 106 2.08 5.57 -8.10
CA ARG A 106 3.37 5.44 -8.78
C ARG A 106 4.47 4.91 -7.84
N CYS A 107 4.13 4.00 -6.95
CA CYS A 107 5.07 3.42 -5.99
C CYS A 107 5.64 2.10 -6.51
N ARG A 108 6.87 1.77 -6.10
CA ARG A 108 7.55 0.53 -6.45
C ARG A 108 7.85 -0.28 -5.20
N PHE A 109 7.34 -1.50 -5.14
CA PHE A 109 7.60 -2.43 -4.04
C PHE A 109 8.73 -3.37 -4.43
N GLU A 110 9.70 -3.54 -3.53
CA GLU A 110 10.79 -4.48 -3.75
C GLU A 110 10.35 -5.93 -3.52
N ARG A 111 9.46 -6.15 -2.54
CA ARG A 111 8.93 -7.46 -2.16
C ARG A 111 7.41 -7.47 -2.16
N GLU A 112 6.85 -8.62 -1.80
CA GLU A 112 5.41 -8.83 -1.75
C GLU A 112 4.71 -8.04 -0.63
N VAL A 113 3.42 -7.77 -0.83
CA VAL A 113 2.54 -7.10 0.13
C VAL A 113 1.63 -8.15 0.74
N LEU A 114 1.71 -8.33 2.06
CA LEU A 114 0.98 -9.33 2.82
C LEU A 114 -0.10 -8.65 3.67
N LEU A 115 -1.35 -8.82 3.27
CA LEU A 115 -2.57 -8.35 3.93
C LEU A 115 -3.53 -9.48 4.36
N PRO A 116 -3.10 -10.72 4.66
CA PRO A 116 -4.06 -11.74 5.03
C PRO A 116 -4.74 -11.39 6.36
N GLU A 117 -6.06 -11.51 6.41
CA GLU A 117 -6.87 -11.19 7.60
C GLU A 117 -6.77 -9.73 8.08
N THR A 118 -6.22 -8.82 7.27
CA THR A 118 -6.13 -7.40 7.61
C THR A 118 -7.50 -6.71 7.44
N ARG A 119 -7.78 -5.72 8.28
CA ARG A 119 -8.93 -4.81 8.12
C ARG A 119 -8.45 -3.43 7.67
N PHE A 120 -9.08 -2.85 6.66
CA PHE A 120 -8.82 -1.49 6.18
C PHE A 120 -10.10 -0.67 6.09
N THR A 121 -9.99 0.64 6.26
CA THR A 121 -11.04 1.56 5.81
C THR A 121 -11.08 1.61 4.28
N THR A 122 -10.00 2.02 3.62
CA THR A 122 -9.88 2.02 2.15
C THR A 122 -8.41 1.90 1.78
N VAL A 123 -8.10 1.14 0.73
CA VAL A 123 -6.71 1.00 0.24
C VAL A 123 -6.64 1.20 -1.27
N ARG A 124 -5.73 2.09 -1.69
CA ARG A 124 -5.57 2.46 -3.09
C ARG A 124 -4.11 2.32 -3.51
N LEU A 125 -3.84 1.41 -4.45
CA LEU A 125 -2.57 1.25 -5.16
C LEU A 125 -2.78 1.65 -6.61
N VAL A 126 -2.44 2.89 -6.94
CA VAL A 126 -2.69 3.49 -8.25
C VAL A 126 -1.40 3.55 -9.05
N ASP A 127 -1.34 2.81 -10.16
CA ASP A 127 -0.16 2.74 -11.02
C ASP A 127 1.10 2.28 -10.27
N CYS A 128 0.95 1.26 -9.41
CA CYS A 128 2.05 0.74 -8.59
C CYS A 128 2.65 -0.54 -9.20
N ALA A 129 3.95 -0.72 -9.03
CA ALA A 129 4.64 -1.98 -9.34
C ALA A 129 4.75 -2.82 -8.06
N VAL A 130 3.93 -3.87 -7.97
CA VAL A 130 3.83 -4.71 -6.77
C VAL A 130 4.18 -6.15 -7.16
N PRO A 131 5.28 -6.74 -6.65
CA PRO A 131 5.69 -8.09 -7.02
C PRO A 131 4.58 -9.13 -6.85
N ARG A 132 3.83 -9.07 -5.76
CA ARG A 132 2.69 -9.93 -5.46
C ARG A 132 1.84 -9.31 -4.36
N LEU A 133 0.52 -9.48 -4.44
CA LEU A 133 -0.43 -9.03 -3.43
C LEU A 133 -1.15 -10.22 -2.82
N GLU A 134 -0.91 -10.48 -1.54
CA GLU A 134 -1.56 -11.52 -0.76
C GLU A 134 -2.58 -10.90 0.20
N ALA A 135 -3.85 -10.96 -0.16
CA ALA A 135 -4.95 -10.33 0.55
C ALA A 135 -6.09 -11.32 0.83
N ALA A 136 -5.73 -12.55 1.22
CA ALA A 136 -6.71 -13.56 1.59
C ALA A 136 -7.45 -13.16 2.87
N ARG A 137 -8.78 -13.23 2.89
CA ARG A 137 -9.62 -12.75 4.00
C ARG A 137 -9.40 -11.26 4.36
N LEU A 138 -8.91 -10.46 3.43
CA LEU A 138 -8.86 -9.01 3.58
C LEU A 138 -10.28 -8.48 3.75
N HIS A 139 -10.49 -7.58 4.70
CA HIS A 139 -11.75 -6.86 4.86
C HIS A 139 -11.53 -5.37 4.63
N THR A 140 -12.28 -4.76 3.72
CA THR A 140 -12.30 -3.30 3.53
C THR A 140 -13.69 -2.76 3.81
N GLU A 141 -13.80 -1.66 4.56
CA GLU A 141 -15.08 -0.97 4.74
C GLU A 141 -15.49 -0.22 3.46
N GLY A 142 -14.52 0.41 2.82
CA GLY A 142 -14.61 1.11 1.55
C GLY A 142 -13.93 0.32 0.43
N ASP A 143 -13.28 1.03 -0.49
CA ASP A 143 -12.85 0.45 -1.76
C ASP A 143 -11.49 -0.28 -1.68
N LEU A 144 -11.31 -1.23 -2.61
CA LEU A 144 -10.00 -1.78 -2.98
C LEU A 144 -9.65 -1.34 -4.41
N HIS A 145 -8.78 -0.33 -4.54
CA HIS A 145 -8.42 0.25 -5.83
C HIS A 145 -7.02 -0.15 -6.26
N LEU A 146 -6.91 -0.88 -7.37
CA LEU A 146 -5.66 -1.34 -7.95
C LEU A 146 -5.46 -0.90 -9.42
N PRO A 147 -5.93 0.29 -9.88
CA PRO A 147 -5.90 0.63 -11.30
C PRO A 147 -4.48 0.86 -11.80
N ARG A 148 -4.21 0.46 -13.06
CA ARG A 148 -2.91 0.58 -13.74
C ARG A 148 -1.72 -0.11 -13.04
N SER A 149 -1.96 -0.78 -11.93
CA SER A 149 -0.92 -1.47 -11.17
C SER A 149 -0.54 -2.80 -11.83
N ARG A 150 0.73 -3.19 -11.65
CA ARG A 150 1.28 -4.44 -12.21
C ARG A 150 1.64 -5.42 -11.11
N PHE A 151 1.21 -6.67 -11.29
CA PHE A 151 1.38 -7.77 -10.35
C PHE A 151 2.01 -8.99 -11.04
N PRO A 152 3.36 -9.05 -11.13
CA PRO A 152 4.07 -10.16 -11.77
C PRO A 152 3.82 -11.54 -11.13
N GLY A 153 3.60 -11.57 -9.81
CA GLY A 153 3.36 -12.77 -9.01
C GLY A 153 1.88 -13.05 -8.73
N GLY A 154 0.97 -12.34 -9.40
CA GLY A 154 -0.46 -12.49 -9.23
C GLY A 154 -1.03 -11.77 -7.99
N ILE A 155 -2.35 -11.92 -7.82
CA ILE A 155 -3.12 -11.39 -6.70
C ILE A 155 -3.92 -12.52 -6.06
N ARG A 156 -3.88 -12.63 -4.73
CA ARG A 156 -4.74 -13.52 -3.96
C ARG A 156 -5.74 -12.69 -3.13
N LEU A 157 -7.02 -12.91 -3.36
CA LEU A 157 -8.18 -12.30 -2.68
C LEU A 157 -9.16 -13.37 -2.18
N THR A 158 -8.70 -14.62 -1.99
CA THR A 158 -9.53 -15.72 -1.49
C THR A 158 -10.23 -15.32 -0.20
N ASP A 159 -11.55 -15.48 -0.13
CA ASP A 159 -12.41 -15.12 1.00
C ASP A 159 -12.35 -13.64 1.42
N ALA A 160 -11.87 -12.74 0.55
CA ALA A 160 -11.85 -11.30 0.85
C ALA A 160 -13.26 -10.69 0.84
N GLN A 161 -13.47 -9.66 1.65
CA GLN A 161 -14.71 -8.91 1.78
C GLN A 161 -14.44 -7.45 1.47
N ILE A 162 -14.88 -6.98 0.30
CA ILE A 162 -14.71 -5.59 -0.12
C ILE A 162 -16.03 -4.87 0.11
N GLY A 163 -16.04 -3.86 0.97
CA GLY A 163 -17.28 -3.23 1.43
C GLY A 163 -18.02 -2.45 0.34
N THR A 164 -17.29 -1.83 -0.58
CA THR A 164 -17.84 -1.07 -1.71
C THR A 164 -17.29 -1.63 -3.02
N ASP A 165 -16.34 -0.97 -3.67
CA ASP A 165 -15.92 -1.33 -5.03
C ASP A 165 -14.54 -2.00 -5.10
N LEU A 166 -14.41 -2.97 -6.02
CA LEU A 166 -13.11 -3.53 -6.43
C LEU A 166 -12.75 -3.03 -7.84
N LEU A 167 -11.74 -2.15 -7.92
CA LEU A 167 -11.30 -1.54 -9.17
C LEU A 167 -9.96 -2.11 -9.63
N LEU A 168 -9.98 -2.78 -10.77
CA LEU A 168 -8.78 -3.35 -11.42
C LEU A 168 -8.54 -2.74 -12.81
N ASN A 169 -9.06 -1.53 -13.05
CA ASN A 169 -9.01 -0.87 -14.34
C ASN A 169 -7.57 -0.72 -14.86
N GLN A 170 -7.28 -1.32 -16.01
CA GLN A 170 -5.95 -1.32 -16.64
C GLN A 170 -4.85 -1.99 -15.80
N ALA A 171 -5.21 -2.76 -14.77
CA ALA A 171 -4.24 -3.56 -14.04
C ALA A 171 -3.69 -4.68 -14.94
N ILE A 172 -2.39 -4.98 -14.78
CA ILE A 172 -1.74 -6.10 -15.47
C ILE A 172 -1.36 -7.14 -14.42
N VAL A 173 -2.03 -8.28 -14.47
CA VAL A 173 -1.84 -9.37 -13.48
C VAL A 173 -1.33 -10.61 -14.18
N HIS A 174 -0.09 -10.98 -13.88
CA HIS A 174 0.56 -12.17 -14.42
C HIS A 174 0.22 -13.40 -13.58
N ARG A 175 0.51 -14.58 -14.13
CA ARG A 175 0.26 -15.86 -13.45
C ARG A 175 1.22 -16.03 -12.29
N ASP A 176 0.69 -16.45 -11.15
CA ASP A 176 1.44 -16.93 -10.01
C ASP A 176 2.07 -18.31 -10.28
N ARG A 177 2.74 -18.87 -9.28
CA ARG A 177 3.33 -20.21 -9.34
C ARG A 177 2.30 -21.34 -9.52
N SER A 178 1.03 -21.09 -9.20
CA SER A 178 -0.09 -22.02 -9.41
C SER A 178 -0.78 -21.84 -10.77
N GLY A 179 -0.26 -20.96 -11.63
CA GLY A 179 -0.81 -20.66 -12.95
C GLY A 179 -2.02 -19.73 -12.94
N ARG A 180 -2.39 -19.16 -11.79
CA ARG A 180 -3.54 -18.25 -11.64
C ARG A 180 -3.07 -16.81 -11.61
N SER A 181 -3.76 -15.93 -12.34
CA SER A 181 -3.49 -14.49 -12.26
C SER A 181 -4.13 -13.88 -11.01
N ILE A 182 -5.42 -14.17 -10.79
CA ILE A 182 -6.18 -13.70 -9.63
C ILE A 182 -6.86 -14.91 -9.00
N ALA A 183 -6.59 -15.17 -7.72
CA ALA A 183 -7.28 -16.19 -6.93
C ALA A 183 -8.28 -15.49 -6.01
N ALA A 184 -9.57 -15.51 -6.35
CA ALA A 184 -10.63 -14.78 -5.64
C ALA A 184 -11.80 -15.68 -5.23
N ASP A 185 -11.53 -16.97 -5.04
CA ASP A 185 -12.52 -17.94 -4.57
C ASP A 185 -13.12 -17.45 -3.23
N GLY A 186 -14.46 -17.43 -3.12
CA GLY A 186 -15.15 -16.99 -1.91
C GLY A 186 -15.15 -15.47 -1.66
N MET A 187 -14.61 -14.65 -2.57
CA MET A 187 -14.61 -13.19 -2.44
C MET A 187 -16.01 -12.60 -2.55
N THR A 188 -16.29 -11.59 -1.73
CA THR A 188 -17.51 -10.78 -1.77
C THR A 188 -17.19 -9.31 -2.00
N VAL A 189 -18.04 -8.62 -2.77
CA VAL A 189 -17.94 -7.19 -3.06
C VAL A 189 -19.32 -6.60 -2.79
N GLY A 190 -19.40 -5.59 -1.93
CA GLY A 190 -20.67 -5.03 -1.46
C GLY A 190 -21.39 -4.22 -2.54
N GLN A 191 -20.64 -3.63 -3.47
CA GLN A 191 -21.18 -2.89 -4.61
C GLN A 191 -20.59 -3.40 -5.93
N ASP A 192 -19.85 -2.57 -6.66
CA ASP A 192 -19.49 -2.83 -8.05
C ASP A 192 -18.12 -3.52 -8.18
N LEU A 193 -18.07 -4.49 -9.09
CA LEU A 193 -16.82 -5.06 -9.59
C LEU A 193 -16.52 -4.46 -10.96
N GLN A 194 -15.40 -3.73 -11.10
CA GLN A 194 -14.98 -3.12 -12.37
C GLN A 194 -13.66 -3.72 -12.89
N PRO A 195 -13.71 -4.87 -13.58
CA PRO A 195 -12.53 -5.47 -14.18
C PRO A 195 -12.36 -5.00 -15.62
N ARG A 196 -11.35 -4.18 -15.89
CA ARG A 196 -10.73 -4.07 -17.23
C ARG A 196 -9.27 -4.53 -17.15
N CYS A 197 -9.09 -5.85 -17.01
CA CYS A 197 -7.78 -6.48 -16.99
C CYS A 197 -7.44 -7.07 -18.35
N TRP A 198 -6.21 -6.88 -18.80
CA TRP A 198 -5.67 -7.58 -19.97
C TRP A 198 -4.84 -8.76 -19.49
N SER A 199 -5.32 -9.99 -19.68
CA SER A 199 -4.48 -11.18 -19.51
C SER A 199 -3.71 -11.42 -20.81
N ARG A 200 -2.41 -11.15 -20.82
CA ARG A 200 -1.55 -11.61 -21.94
C ARG A 200 -1.27 -13.10 -21.75
N THR A 201 -1.93 -13.93 -22.54
CA THR A 201 -1.55 -15.34 -22.74
C THR A 201 -0.26 -15.34 -23.57
N ALA A 202 0.90 -15.41 -22.94
CA ALA A 202 2.12 -15.77 -23.66
C ALA A 202 1.94 -17.21 -24.15
N ARG A 203 1.98 -17.39 -25.48
CA ARG A 203 2.20 -18.70 -26.10
C ARG A 203 3.64 -19.11 -25.92
#